data_AF-A0A950Y1D0-F1
#
_entry.id   AF-A0A950Y1D0-F1
#
_cell.length_a   1.000
_cell.length_b   1.000
_cell.length_c   1.000
_cell.angle_alpha   90.00
_cell.angle_beta   90.00
_cell.angle_gamma   90.00
#
_symmetry.space_group_name_H-M   'P 1'
#
loop_
_entity.id
_entity.type
_entity.pdbx_description
1 polymer ?
#
loop_
_entity_poly.entity_id
_entity_poly.type
_entity_poly.pdbx_seq_one_letter_code
_entity_poly.pdbx_strand_id
1 'polypeptide(L)'
;MVRDRQAVFDRFHIERIRRPQDLRGRFYLGRFTASQPEAMRVVGKSDVPIHELFVRLNPSKPLTGAEIRNAMSGPAPQLFRQIARHDLFLENVAFTMTRGQDLNAAAKLLYFEYSGATKETKKGSLDQFVTDSVRDTKGLELAARKVVDVLDSMSEIFLPGDKLLSSAGVFAVYYWFIRSRSTGDFPFIREFLVRLDSERRANRARATADPNDEDLDQELLQYDRLNRSTGDVKSHEGRFRSLTRRFSKFARQAAATP
;
A
#
# COMPACT_ATOMS: atom_id res chain seq x y z
N MET A 1 -14.36 -28.06 7.01
CA MET A 1 -13.32 -27.58 6.07
C MET A 1 -12.70 -28.65 5.16
N VAL A 2 -12.98 -29.95 5.33
CA VAL A 2 -12.42 -31.00 4.45
C VAL A 2 -13.25 -31.25 3.18
N ARG A 3 -14.57 -30.98 3.20
CA ARG A 3 -15.49 -31.24 2.07
C ARG A 3 -15.33 -30.29 0.87
N ASP A 4 -14.71 -29.13 1.06
CA ASP A 4 -14.56 -28.09 0.01
C ASP A 4 -13.29 -28.28 -0.84
N ARG A 5 -12.39 -29.18 -0.41
CA ARG A 5 -11.19 -29.53 -1.19
C ARG A 5 -11.52 -30.44 -2.37
N GLN A 6 -12.49 -31.35 -2.23
CA GLN A 6 -12.80 -32.35 -3.26
C GLN A 6 -13.51 -31.75 -4.47
N ALA A 7 -14.44 -30.81 -4.26
CA ALA A 7 -15.27 -30.22 -5.32
C ALA A 7 -14.49 -29.38 -6.35
N VAL A 8 -13.27 -28.94 -6.00
CA VAL A 8 -12.39 -28.19 -6.91
C VAL A 8 -11.53 -29.13 -7.74
N PHE A 9 -11.08 -30.26 -7.18
CA PHE A 9 -10.30 -31.26 -7.93
C PHE A 9 -11.11 -31.89 -9.07
N ASP A 10 -12.42 -32.02 -8.92
CA ASP A 10 -13.32 -32.58 -9.96
C ASP A 10 -13.42 -31.69 -11.22
N ARG A 11 -12.95 -30.43 -11.18
CA ARG A 11 -12.92 -29.52 -12.35
C ARG A 11 -11.62 -29.58 -13.16
N PHE A 12 -10.63 -30.34 -12.72
CA PHE A 12 -9.33 -30.42 -13.37
C PHE A 12 -9.02 -31.84 -13.83
N HIS A 13 -8.61 -31.98 -15.08
CA HIS A 13 -7.98 -33.21 -15.54
C HIS A 13 -6.48 -33.11 -15.24
N ILE A 14 -6.01 -33.86 -14.23
CA ILE A 14 -4.61 -33.88 -13.81
C ILE A 14 -3.98 -35.17 -14.34
N GLU A 15 -3.18 -35.05 -15.41
CA GLU A 15 -2.39 -36.17 -15.93
C GLU A 15 -0.97 -36.16 -15.35
N ARG A 16 -0.57 -37.29 -14.77
CA ARG A 16 0.82 -37.54 -14.35
C ARG A 16 1.62 -38.02 -15.56
N ILE A 17 2.51 -37.17 -16.09
CA ILE A 17 3.44 -37.58 -17.16
C ILE A 17 4.58 -38.35 -16.51
N ARG A 18 4.61 -39.67 -16.71
CA ARG A 18 5.61 -40.57 -16.10
C ARG A 18 6.85 -40.84 -16.96
N ARG A 19 6.94 -40.30 -18.19
CA ARG A 19 8.07 -40.60 -19.09
C ARG A 19 8.61 -39.34 -19.80
N PRO A 20 9.94 -39.15 -19.86
CA PRO A 20 10.57 -38.03 -20.57
C PRO A 20 10.40 -38.02 -22.10
N GLN A 21 9.81 -39.07 -22.69
CA GLN A 21 9.81 -39.28 -24.14
C GLN A 21 8.76 -38.44 -24.90
N ASP A 22 7.78 -37.87 -24.19
CA ASP A 22 6.68 -37.07 -24.80
C ASP A 22 7.00 -35.58 -24.93
N LEU A 23 8.23 -35.15 -24.61
CA LEU A 23 8.66 -33.74 -24.69
C LEU A 23 9.40 -33.39 -26.00
N ARG A 24 9.25 -34.18 -27.07
CA ARG A 24 9.81 -33.84 -28.39
C ARG A 24 8.93 -32.79 -29.09
N GLY A 25 9.07 -31.54 -28.67
CA GLY A 25 8.28 -30.45 -29.20
C GLY A 25 8.75 -29.06 -28.78
N ARG A 26 10.01 -28.75 -29.09
CA ARG A 26 10.62 -27.40 -29.13
C ARG A 26 11.04 -26.77 -27.78
N PHE A 27 12.32 -26.37 -27.78
CA PHE A 27 13.06 -25.49 -26.85
C PHE A 27 13.40 -26.01 -25.45
N TYR A 28 14.57 -26.65 -25.29
CA TYR A 28 15.38 -26.54 -24.08
C TYR A 28 16.88 -26.60 -24.42
N LEU A 29 17.62 -25.57 -24.04
CA LEU A 29 19.08 -25.53 -24.01
C LEU A 29 19.48 -25.38 -22.55
N GLY A 30 19.96 -26.45 -21.94
CA GLY A 30 20.42 -26.48 -20.54
C GLY A 30 20.54 -27.90 -20.01
N ARG A 31 21.76 -28.31 -19.64
CA ARG A 31 22.03 -29.61 -18.99
C ARG A 31 21.42 -29.61 -17.58
N PHE A 32 20.45 -30.49 -17.34
CA PHE A 32 19.97 -30.79 -15.98
C PHE A 32 20.72 -32.01 -15.44
N THR A 33 21.45 -31.83 -14.33
CA THR A 33 22.04 -32.92 -13.56
C THR A 33 21.02 -33.48 -12.58
N ALA A 34 20.65 -34.76 -12.77
CA ALA A 34 20.09 -35.70 -11.81
C ALA A 34 19.12 -35.16 -10.72
N SER A 35 17.97 -34.66 -11.15
CA SER A 35 16.70 -34.86 -10.44
C SER A 35 15.61 -34.84 -11.51
N GLN A 36 14.69 -35.80 -11.51
CA GLN A 36 13.58 -35.80 -12.48
C GLN A 36 12.71 -34.57 -12.17
N PRO A 37 12.56 -33.58 -13.08
CA PRO A 37 11.57 -32.55 -12.87
C PRO A 37 10.20 -33.21 -12.98
N GLU A 38 9.47 -33.31 -11.87
CA GLU A 38 8.05 -33.62 -11.91
C GLU A 38 7.32 -32.44 -12.55
N ALA A 39 7.12 -32.51 -13.86
CA ALA A 39 6.37 -31.50 -14.59
C ALA A 39 4.86 -31.77 -14.44
N MET A 40 4.14 -30.83 -13.84
CA MET A 40 2.68 -30.87 -13.72
C MET A 40 2.06 -29.98 -14.79
N ARG A 41 1.31 -30.57 -15.72
CA ARG A 41 0.55 -29.82 -16.74
C ARG A 41 -0.85 -29.53 -16.20
N VAL A 42 -1.21 -28.24 -16.17
CA VAL A 42 -2.52 -27.77 -15.69
C VAL A 42 -3.27 -27.21 -16.88
N VAL A 43 -4.44 -27.78 -17.17
CA VAL A 43 -5.31 -27.31 -18.25
C VAL A 43 -6.64 -26.86 -17.64
N GLY A 44 -6.95 -25.58 -17.80
CA GLY A 44 -8.20 -24.96 -17.33
C GLY A 44 -8.97 -24.35 -18.50
N LYS A 45 -10.29 -24.21 -18.34
CA LYS A 45 -11.17 -23.57 -19.35
C LYS A 45 -11.13 -22.03 -19.31
N SER A 46 -10.44 -21.44 -18.34
CA SER A 46 -10.20 -20.00 -18.18
C SER A 46 -8.96 -19.75 -17.29
N ASP A 47 -8.46 -18.52 -17.23
CA ASP A 47 -7.22 -18.18 -16.53
C ASP A 47 -7.37 -18.12 -15.00
N VAL A 48 -8.58 -17.85 -14.49
CA VAL A 48 -8.85 -17.67 -13.04
C VAL A 48 -8.48 -18.91 -12.22
N PRO A 49 -8.91 -20.14 -12.58
CA PRO A 49 -8.57 -21.35 -11.81
C PRO A 49 -7.10 -21.76 -11.94
N ILE A 50 -6.45 -21.41 -13.05
CA ILE A 50 -5.01 -21.65 -13.27
C ILE A 50 -4.21 -20.77 -12.31
N HIS A 51 -4.56 -19.49 -12.21
CA HIS A 51 -3.95 -18.55 -11.28
C HIS A 51 -4.11 -19.02 -9.81
N GLU A 52 -5.29 -19.50 -9.42
CA GLU A 52 -5.50 -20.06 -8.07
C GLU A 52 -4.60 -21.26 -7.76
N LEU A 53 -4.31 -22.11 -8.76
CA LEU A 53 -3.45 -23.27 -8.56
C LEU A 53 -1.98 -22.87 -8.34
N PHE A 54 -1.48 -21.91 -9.12
CA PHE A 54 -0.13 -21.37 -8.94
C PHE A 54 0.06 -20.68 -7.58
N VAL A 55 -0.98 -20.02 -7.06
CA VAL A 55 -0.97 -19.43 -5.72
C VAL A 55 -0.87 -20.50 -4.62
N ARG A 56 -1.48 -21.68 -4.81
CA ARG A 56 -1.46 -22.79 -3.85
C ARG A 56 -0.22 -23.67 -3.93
N LEU A 57 0.50 -23.64 -5.06
CA LEU A 57 1.77 -24.37 -5.26
C LEU A 57 2.98 -23.65 -4.65
N ASN A 58 2.84 -22.40 -4.21
CA ASN A 58 3.86 -21.72 -3.41
C ASN A 58 3.75 -22.15 -1.93
N PRO A 59 4.86 -22.46 -1.23
CA PRO A 59 4.79 -23.03 0.10
C PRO A 59 4.13 -22.07 1.12
N SER A 60 3.02 -22.57 1.70
CA SER A 60 2.43 -22.29 3.01
C SER A 60 1.95 -20.88 3.42
N LYS A 61 2.02 -19.84 2.57
CA LYS A 61 1.37 -18.54 2.87
C LYS A 61 0.56 -18.00 1.67
N PRO A 62 -0.73 -17.65 1.85
CA PRO A 62 -1.54 -17.06 0.78
C PRO A 62 -0.97 -15.69 0.37
N LEU A 63 -1.04 -15.37 -0.92
CA LEU A 63 -0.62 -14.06 -1.43
C LEU A 63 -1.39 -12.92 -0.75
N THR A 64 -0.71 -11.82 -0.47
CA THR A 64 -1.33 -10.59 0.00
C THR A 64 -2.15 -9.93 -1.12
N GLY A 65 -3.07 -9.04 -0.75
CA GLY A 65 -3.76 -8.22 -1.75
C GLY A 65 -2.80 -7.38 -2.60
N ALA A 66 -1.66 -6.96 -2.04
CA ALA A 66 -0.65 -6.21 -2.79
C ALA A 66 0.06 -7.09 -3.83
N GLU A 67 0.44 -8.31 -3.44
CA GLU A 67 1.07 -9.29 -4.34
C GLU A 67 0.12 -9.66 -5.49
N ILE A 68 -1.17 -9.91 -5.17
CA ILE A 68 -2.20 -10.19 -6.18
C ILE A 68 -2.36 -9.00 -7.14
N ARG A 69 -2.52 -7.77 -6.63
CA ARG A 69 -2.66 -6.59 -7.50
C ARG A 69 -1.46 -6.35 -8.39
N ASN A 70 -0.26 -6.57 -7.87
CA ASN A 70 0.95 -6.38 -8.65
C ASN A 70 1.08 -7.41 -9.79
N ALA A 71 0.42 -8.57 -9.66
CA ALA A 71 0.34 -9.59 -10.70
C ALA A 71 -0.80 -9.36 -11.71
N MET A 72 -1.71 -8.41 -11.46
CA MET A 72 -2.78 -8.09 -12.39
C MET A 72 -2.22 -7.49 -13.70
N SER A 73 -2.98 -7.68 -14.79
CA SER A 73 -2.67 -7.07 -16.08
C SER A 73 -3.02 -5.59 -16.10
N GLY A 74 -2.29 -4.81 -16.89
CA GLY A 74 -2.57 -3.39 -17.14
C GLY A 74 -1.43 -2.45 -16.70
N PRO A 75 -1.60 -1.14 -16.94
CA PRO A 75 -0.58 -0.13 -16.68
C PRO A 75 -0.37 0.17 -15.18
N ALA A 76 -1.42 0.10 -14.36
CA ALA A 76 -1.32 0.51 -12.95
C ALA A 76 -0.28 -0.28 -12.13
N PRO A 77 -0.18 -1.63 -12.21
CA PRO A 77 0.87 -2.39 -11.52
C PRO A 77 2.29 -2.00 -11.90
N GLN A 78 2.52 -1.56 -13.14
CA GLN A 78 3.84 -1.10 -13.58
C GLN A 78 4.19 0.23 -12.90
N LEU A 79 3.22 1.14 -12.83
CA LEU A 79 3.37 2.42 -12.15
C LEU A 79 3.54 2.26 -10.63
N PHE A 80 2.88 1.28 -10.00
CA PHE A 80 3.11 0.98 -8.58
C PHE A 80 4.57 0.62 -8.31
N ARG A 81 5.16 -0.23 -9.16
CA ARG A 81 6.58 -0.60 -9.05
C ARG A 81 7.50 0.59 -9.29
N GLN A 82 7.15 1.48 -10.23
CA GLN A 82 7.94 2.69 -10.48
C GLN A 82 7.91 3.63 -9.29
N ILE A 83 6.72 3.91 -8.73
CA ILE A 83 6.55 4.77 -7.56
C ILE A 83 7.27 4.18 -6.34
N ALA A 84 7.19 2.87 -6.13
CA ALA A 84 7.84 2.19 -5.00
C ALA A 84 9.38 2.20 -5.08
N ARG A 85 9.97 2.54 -6.23
CA ARG A 85 11.43 2.71 -6.40
C ARG A 85 11.93 4.13 -6.08
N HIS A 86 11.02 5.04 -5.75
CA HIS A 86 11.39 6.40 -5.38
C HIS A 86 12.21 6.42 -4.08
N ASP A 87 13.19 7.33 -3.98
CA ASP A 87 14.14 7.40 -2.87
C ASP A 87 13.44 7.52 -1.51
N LEU A 88 12.36 8.29 -1.39
CA LEU A 88 11.49 8.29 -0.20
C LEU A 88 11.14 6.89 0.32
N PHE A 89 10.77 5.95 -0.55
CA PHE A 89 10.47 4.57 -0.14
C PHE A 89 11.73 3.80 0.22
N LEU A 90 12.85 4.04 -0.45
CA LEU A 90 14.09 3.30 -0.23
C LEU A 90 14.83 3.75 1.03
N GLU A 91 14.79 5.05 1.33
CA GLU A 91 15.64 5.68 2.33
C GLU A 91 14.87 6.22 3.54
N ASN A 92 13.71 6.86 3.33
CA ASN A 92 13.02 7.63 4.38
C ASN A 92 11.95 6.85 5.14
N VAL A 93 11.25 5.90 4.51
CA VAL A 93 10.19 5.14 5.21
C VAL A 93 10.79 4.15 6.23
N ALA A 94 10.11 3.99 7.37
CA ALA A 94 10.53 3.07 8.42
C ALA A 94 9.67 1.80 8.52
N PHE A 95 8.61 1.67 7.71
CA PHE A 95 7.81 0.45 7.65
C PHE A 95 8.47 -0.63 6.79
N THR A 96 8.19 -1.90 7.10
CA THR A 96 8.75 -3.03 6.36
C THR A 96 8.23 -3.06 4.92
N MET A 97 9.11 -3.20 3.95
CA MET A 97 8.73 -3.41 2.54
C MET A 97 8.43 -4.87 2.20
N THR A 98 8.40 -5.75 3.21
CA THR A 98 8.11 -7.17 2.99
C THR A 98 6.67 -7.38 2.51
N ARG A 99 6.48 -8.34 1.60
CA ARG A 99 5.17 -8.74 1.06
C ARG A 99 4.39 -7.64 0.33
N GLY A 100 5.10 -6.67 -0.27
CA GLY A 100 4.52 -5.64 -1.14
C GLY A 100 3.83 -4.49 -0.39
N GLN A 101 4.26 -4.14 0.82
CA GLN A 101 3.69 -3.00 1.55
C GLN A 101 3.97 -1.65 0.89
N ASP A 102 5.16 -1.51 0.30
CA ASP A 102 5.59 -0.42 -0.58
C ASP A 102 4.67 -0.31 -1.79
N LEU A 103 4.42 -1.42 -2.50
CA LEU A 103 3.51 -1.48 -3.65
C LEU A 103 2.07 -1.14 -3.24
N ASN A 104 1.65 -1.57 -2.05
CA ASN A 104 0.35 -1.22 -1.50
C ASN A 104 0.24 0.27 -1.18
N ALA A 105 1.29 0.88 -0.61
CA ALA A 105 1.34 2.31 -0.35
C ALA A 105 1.32 3.09 -1.68
N ALA A 106 2.16 2.73 -2.65
CA ALA A 106 2.18 3.29 -3.99
C ALA A 106 0.81 3.22 -4.67
N ALA A 107 0.11 2.09 -4.56
CA ALA A 107 -1.24 1.92 -5.09
C ALA A 107 -2.26 2.89 -4.46
N LYS A 108 -2.15 3.15 -3.16
CA LYS A 108 -3.02 4.14 -2.48
C LYS A 108 -2.75 5.55 -2.98
N LEU A 109 -1.48 5.92 -3.09
CA LEU A 109 -1.09 7.26 -3.55
C LEU A 109 -1.59 7.50 -4.98
N LEU A 110 -1.31 6.54 -5.87
CA LEU A 110 -1.76 6.64 -7.26
C LEU A 110 -3.28 6.72 -7.37
N TYR A 111 -4.01 5.94 -6.56
CA TYR A 111 -5.46 5.98 -6.58
C TYR A 111 -6.01 7.33 -6.11
N PHE A 112 -5.40 7.93 -5.08
CA PHE A 112 -5.77 9.27 -4.62
C PHE A 112 -5.53 10.33 -5.69
N GLU A 113 -4.37 10.31 -6.34
CA GLU A 113 -4.07 11.24 -7.43
C GLU A 113 -4.99 11.08 -8.63
N TYR A 114 -5.17 9.84 -9.08
CA TYR A 114 -6.00 9.52 -10.23
C TYR A 114 -7.45 9.96 -10.01
N SER A 115 -7.96 9.76 -8.80
CA SER A 115 -9.34 10.13 -8.47
C SER A 115 -9.52 11.58 -8.02
N GLY A 116 -8.44 12.32 -7.82
CA GLY A 116 -8.45 13.72 -7.34
C GLY A 116 -8.91 13.89 -5.88
N ALA A 117 -9.13 12.80 -5.13
CA ALA A 117 -9.63 12.82 -3.77
C ALA A 117 -9.13 11.62 -2.96
N THR A 118 -9.19 11.69 -1.62
CA THR A 118 -9.02 10.50 -0.79
C THR A 118 -10.17 9.52 -1.04
N LYS A 119 -9.84 8.26 -1.29
CA LYS A 119 -10.82 7.18 -1.54
C LYS A 119 -10.71 6.07 -0.51
N GLU A 120 -11.68 5.17 -0.47
CA GLU A 120 -11.53 3.92 0.27
C GLU A 120 -10.42 3.08 -0.36
N THR A 121 -9.47 2.62 0.47
CA THR A 121 -8.29 1.87 0.04
C THR A 121 -8.27 0.46 0.62
N LYS A 122 -9.45 -0.12 0.85
CA LYS A 122 -9.57 -1.55 1.16
C LYS A 122 -9.17 -2.37 -0.06
N LYS A 123 -8.88 -3.66 0.16
CA LYS A 123 -8.48 -4.59 -0.92
C LYS A 123 -9.41 -4.50 -2.12
N GLY A 124 -10.72 -4.67 -1.93
CA GLY A 124 -11.70 -4.63 -3.02
C GLY A 124 -11.66 -3.35 -3.83
N SER A 125 -11.55 -2.19 -3.16
CA SER A 125 -11.49 -0.88 -3.84
C SER A 125 -10.20 -0.69 -4.65
N LEU A 126 -9.06 -1.13 -4.13
CA LEU A 126 -7.79 -1.04 -4.85
C LEU A 126 -7.73 -2.02 -6.03
N ASP A 127 -8.27 -3.23 -5.87
CA ASP A 127 -8.34 -4.23 -6.95
C ASP A 127 -9.28 -3.72 -8.07
N GLN A 128 -10.41 -3.10 -7.69
CA GLN A 128 -11.34 -2.48 -8.63
C GLN A 128 -10.69 -1.31 -9.36
N PHE A 129 -9.97 -0.43 -8.66
CA PHE A 129 -9.21 0.66 -9.28
C PHE A 129 -8.25 0.16 -10.38
N VAL A 130 -7.51 -0.92 -10.13
CA VAL A 130 -6.62 -1.50 -11.14
C VAL A 130 -7.41 -1.95 -12.36
N THR A 131 -8.56 -2.59 -12.15
CA THR A 131 -9.43 -3.10 -13.23
C THR A 131 -10.06 -1.97 -14.05
N ASP A 132 -10.56 -0.93 -13.38
CA ASP A 132 -11.25 0.19 -14.03
C ASP A 132 -10.30 1.08 -14.83
N SER A 133 -9.04 1.19 -14.38
CA SER A 133 -8.04 2.05 -15.00
C SER A 133 -7.24 1.40 -16.12
N VAL A 134 -7.51 0.12 -16.46
CA VAL A 134 -6.76 -0.64 -17.50
C VAL A 134 -6.67 0.10 -18.84
N ARG A 135 -7.71 0.86 -19.21
CA ARG A 135 -7.79 1.55 -20.50
C ARG A 135 -7.31 3.01 -20.45
N ASP A 136 -7.05 3.57 -19.26
CA ASP A 136 -6.65 4.97 -19.10
C ASP A 136 -5.18 5.10 -18.70
N THR A 137 -4.29 4.70 -19.61
CA THR A 137 -2.84 4.81 -19.42
C THR A 137 -2.41 6.26 -19.20
N LYS A 138 -2.97 7.21 -19.96
CA LYS A 138 -2.57 8.63 -19.90
C LYS A 138 -2.95 9.28 -18.57
N GLY A 139 -4.16 9.03 -18.09
CA GLY A 139 -4.62 9.53 -16.79
C GLY A 139 -3.79 8.96 -15.65
N LEU A 140 -3.48 7.66 -15.70
CA LEU A 140 -2.59 7.01 -14.74
C LEU A 140 -1.17 7.56 -14.75
N GLU A 141 -0.56 7.78 -15.91
CA GLU A 141 0.78 8.37 -16.00
C GLU A 141 0.82 9.79 -15.47
N LEU A 142 -0.21 10.60 -15.75
CA LEU A 142 -0.30 11.96 -15.20
C LEU A 142 -0.44 11.95 -13.68
N ALA A 143 -1.25 11.03 -13.15
CA ALA A 143 -1.39 10.83 -11.72
C ALA A 143 -0.07 10.35 -11.10
N ALA A 144 0.64 9.43 -11.74
CA ALA A 144 1.93 8.92 -11.26
C ALA A 144 3.00 10.01 -11.21
N ARG A 145 3.06 10.91 -12.21
CA ARG A 145 3.95 12.08 -12.17
C ARG A 145 3.68 12.97 -10.96
N LYS A 146 2.41 13.28 -10.69
CA LYS A 146 2.01 14.04 -9.49
C LYS A 146 2.41 13.34 -8.19
N VAL A 147 2.32 12.00 -8.15
CA VAL A 147 2.81 11.23 -7.00
C VAL A 147 4.29 11.48 -6.81
N VAL A 148 5.10 11.34 -7.87
CA VAL A 148 6.56 11.55 -7.80
C VAL A 148 6.89 12.96 -7.31
N ASP A 149 6.29 14.01 -7.86
CA ASP A 149 6.56 15.40 -7.46
C ASP A 149 6.31 15.64 -5.95
N VAL A 150 5.27 15.00 -5.40
CA VAL A 150 4.97 15.09 -3.97
C VAL A 150 5.93 14.23 -3.15
N LEU A 151 6.38 13.08 -3.65
CA LEU A 151 7.38 12.25 -2.97
C LEU A 151 8.76 12.93 -2.90
N ASP A 152 9.14 13.69 -3.93
CA ASP A 152 10.34 14.55 -3.92
C ASP A 152 10.23 15.57 -2.77
N SER A 153 9.11 16.29 -2.70
CA SER A 153 8.82 17.24 -1.62
C SER A 153 8.85 16.58 -0.23
N MET A 154 8.30 15.37 -0.10
CA MET A 154 8.36 14.62 1.15
C MET A 154 9.80 14.22 1.52
N SER A 155 10.66 13.96 0.55
CA SER A 155 12.05 13.52 0.78
C SER A 155 12.90 14.63 1.41
N GLU A 156 12.53 15.89 1.16
CA GLU A 156 13.12 17.06 1.82
C GLU A 156 12.63 17.25 3.27
N ILE A 157 11.41 16.78 3.58
CA ILE A 157 10.76 16.96 4.89
C ILE A 157 11.14 15.85 5.88
N PHE A 158 11.27 14.61 5.40
CA PHE A 158 11.49 13.42 6.24
C PHE A 158 12.96 13.00 6.26
N LEU A 159 13.42 12.45 7.38
CA LEU A 159 14.78 11.93 7.50
C LEU A 159 14.87 10.48 6.99
N PRO A 160 16.08 9.96 6.75
CA PRO A 160 16.27 8.53 6.53
C PRO A 160 15.71 7.69 7.70
N GLY A 161 14.93 6.65 7.40
CA GLY A 161 14.29 5.79 8.39
C GLY A 161 13.38 6.53 9.38
N ASP A 162 12.66 7.56 8.93
CA ASP A 162 11.89 8.44 9.80
C ASP A 162 10.79 7.69 10.56
N LYS A 163 10.79 7.84 11.90
CA LYS A 163 9.79 7.23 12.78
C LYS A 163 8.38 7.76 12.50
N LEU A 164 8.24 8.97 11.96
CA LEU A 164 6.97 9.53 11.50
C LEU A 164 6.37 8.73 10.33
N LEU A 165 7.21 8.03 9.56
CA LEU A 165 6.83 7.18 8.43
C LEU A 165 6.92 5.69 8.77
N SER A 166 6.62 5.32 10.02
CA SER A 166 6.66 3.94 10.51
C SER A 166 5.45 3.07 10.13
N SER A 167 4.41 3.65 9.53
CA SER A 167 3.20 2.92 9.11
C SER A 167 2.71 3.36 7.73
N ALA A 168 2.55 2.39 6.83
CA ALA A 168 1.98 2.61 5.50
C ALA A 168 0.56 3.20 5.52
N GLY A 169 -0.18 3.07 6.63
CA GLY A 169 -1.50 3.68 6.80
C GLY A 169 -1.46 5.16 7.18
N VAL A 170 -0.40 5.61 7.85
CA VAL A 170 -0.14 7.02 8.17
C VAL A 170 0.46 7.72 6.96
N PHE A 171 1.37 7.03 6.27
CA PHE A 171 2.05 7.50 5.07
C PHE A 171 1.10 8.10 4.02
N ALA A 172 0.01 7.40 3.67
CA ALA A 172 -0.95 7.88 2.68
C ALA A 172 -1.66 9.19 3.07
N VAL A 173 -1.88 9.41 4.37
CA VAL A 173 -2.50 10.65 4.86
C VAL A 173 -1.49 11.78 4.94
N TYR A 174 -0.24 11.50 5.32
CA TYR A 174 0.84 12.50 5.31
C TYR A 174 1.14 12.95 3.89
N TYR A 175 1.20 12.02 2.95
CA TYR A 175 1.28 12.33 1.52
C TYR A 175 0.17 13.31 1.12
N TRP A 176 -1.10 12.97 1.39
CA TRP A 176 -2.22 13.82 0.98
C TRP A 176 -2.22 15.18 1.67
N PHE A 177 -1.77 15.21 2.93
CA PHE A 177 -1.58 16.44 3.68
C PHE A 177 -0.55 17.35 3.01
N ILE A 178 0.66 16.85 2.76
CA ILE A 178 1.78 17.59 2.17
C ILE A 178 1.45 18.06 0.76
N ARG A 179 0.85 17.19 -0.06
CA ARG A 179 0.31 17.54 -1.38
C ARG A 179 -0.61 18.77 -1.35
N SER A 180 -1.40 18.93 -0.28
CA SER A 180 -2.39 20.01 -0.17
C SER A 180 -1.80 21.32 0.37
N ARG A 181 -0.49 21.38 0.61
CA ARG A 181 0.21 22.53 1.17
C ARG A 181 1.00 23.27 0.11
N SER A 182 1.32 24.52 0.42
CA SER A 182 2.26 25.30 -0.38
C SER A 182 3.69 24.97 0.04
N THR A 183 4.68 25.15 -0.84
CA THR A 183 6.09 24.89 -0.52
C THR A 183 6.59 25.76 0.65
N GLY A 184 6.02 26.95 0.84
CA GLY A 184 6.31 27.81 2.00
C GLY A 184 5.93 27.21 3.36
N ASP A 185 5.03 26.21 3.38
CA ASP A 185 4.66 25.50 4.60
C ASP A 185 5.70 24.43 5.00
N PHE A 186 6.51 23.95 4.05
CA PHE A 186 7.35 22.75 4.23
C PHE A 186 8.33 22.82 5.42
N PRO A 187 9.01 23.97 5.68
CA PRO A 187 9.89 24.09 6.85
C PRO A 187 9.18 23.81 8.18
N PHE A 188 7.88 24.13 8.27
CA PHE A 188 7.09 23.99 9.48
C PHE A 188 6.42 22.62 9.61
N ILE A 189 6.24 21.89 8.48
CA ILE A 189 5.54 20.60 8.48
C ILE A 189 6.26 19.58 9.35
N ARG A 190 7.60 19.51 9.26
CA ARG A 190 8.37 18.54 10.04
C ARG A 190 8.18 18.76 11.54
N GLU A 191 8.43 19.97 12.01
CA GLU A 191 8.31 20.34 13.42
C GLU A 191 6.89 20.06 13.92
N PHE A 192 5.88 20.46 13.14
CA PHE A 192 4.49 20.19 13.44
C PHE A 192 4.21 18.69 13.62
N LEU A 193 4.66 17.83 12.68
CA LEU A 193 4.38 16.40 12.74
C LEU A 193 5.09 15.73 13.93
N VAL A 194 6.32 16.14 14.25
CA VAL A 194 7.04 15.68 15.45
C VAL A 194 6.27 16.05 16.72
N ARG A 195 5.85 17.32 16.83
CA ARG A 195 5.07 17.81 17.97
C ARG A 195 3.74 17.08 18.09
N LEU A 196 3.02 16.91 16.98
CA LEU A 196 1.75 16.19 16.96
C LEU A 196 1.91 14.73 17.41
N ASP A 197 2.95 14.02 16.97
CA ASP A 197 3.18 12.63 17.41
C ASP A 197 3.47 12.55 18.91
N SER A 198 4.26 13.50 19.44
CA SER A 198 4.54 13.62 20.87
C SER A 198 3.25 13.88 21.68
N GLU A 199 2.48 14.89 21.28
CA GLU A 199 1.21 15.25 21.92
C GLU A 199 0.23 14.08 21.90
N ARG A 200 0.13 13.35 20.79
CA ARG A 200 -0.71 12.16 20.68
C ARG A 200 -0.31 11.06 21.65
N ARG A 201 0.98 10.77 21.76
CA ARG A 201 1.49 9.75 22.70
C ARG A 201 1.21 10.13 24.14
N ALA A 202 1.48 11.37 24.52
CA ALA A 202 1.20 11.89 25.86
C ALA A 202 -0.30 11.83 26.18
N ASN A 203 -1.15 12.31 25.27
CA ASN A 203 -2.60 12.29 25.45
C ASN A 203 -3.17 10.87 25.58
N ARG A 204 -2.64 9.91 24.83
CA ARG A 204 -3.03 8.49 24.95
C ARG A 204 -2.59 7.88 26.29
N ALA A 205 -1.39 8.22 26.75
CA ALA A 205 -0.90 7.76 28.05
C ALA A 205 -1.78 8.28 29.18
N ARG A 206 -2.15 9.57 29.15
CA ARG A 206 -3.10 10.19 30.07
C ARG A 206 -4.45 9.47 30.06
N ALA A 207 -5.05 9.29 28.89
CA ALA A 207 -6.34 8.60 28.75
C ALA A 207 -6.33 7.14 29.24
N THR A 208 -5.16 6.50 29.24
CA THR A 208 -4.99 5.14 29.77
C THR A 208 -4.88 5.14 31.29
N ALA A 209 -4.21 6.15 31.87
CA ALA A 209 -4.05 6.30 33.32
C ALA A 209 -5.34 6.78 33.99
N ASP A 210 -6.03 7.74 33.37
CA ASP A 210 -7.32 8.26 33.80
C ASP A 210 -8.23 8.53 32.59
N PRO A 211 -9.20 7.64 32.30
CA PRO A 211 -10.16 7.83 31.22
C PRO A 211 -11.13 9.01 31.40
N ASN A 212 -11.27 9.54 32.63
CA ASN A 212 -12.19 10.62 32.95
C ASN A 212 -11.50 11.99 33.09
N ASP A 213 -10.20 12.07 32.77
CA ASP A 213 -9.43 13.31 32.79
C ASP A 213 -10.07 14.36 31.85
N GLU A 214 -10.53 15.48 32.43
CA GLU A 214 -11.25 16.54 31.73
C GLU A 214 -10.36 17.30 30.73
N ASP A 215 -9.04 17.26 30.92
CA ASP A 215 -8.06 17.93 30.07
C ASP A 215 -7.62 17.05 28.88
N LEU A 216 -8.25 15.89 28.67
CA LEU A 216 -7.95 15.02 27.52
C LEU A 216 -8.32 15.72 26.20
N ASP A 217 -7.37 15.76 25.28
CA ASP A 217 -7.60 16.26 23.94
C ASP A 217 -8.43 15.24 23.13
N GLN A 218 -9.73 15.49 23.08
CA GLN A 218 -10.71 14.64 22.41
C GLN A 218 -10.47 14.50 20.89
N GLU A 219 -9.87 15.52 20.26
CA GLU A 219 -9.52 15.44 18.84
C GLU A 219 -8.33 14.50 18.63
N LEU A 220 -7.32 14.51 19.49
CA LEU A 220 -6.21 13.56 19.39
C LEU A 220 -6.68 12.11 19.65
N LEU A 221 -7.61 11.90 20.59
CA LEU A 221 -8.25 10.60 20.80
C LEU A 221 -9.06 10.16 19.58
N GLN A 222 -9.78 11.10 18.95
CA GLN A 222 -10.50 10.82 17.69
C GLN A 222 -9.53 10.47 16.56
N TYR A 223 -8.42 11.20 16.42
CA TYR A 223 -7.39 10.92 15.42
C TYR A 223 -6.79 9.52 15.62
N ASP A 224 -6.52 9.14 16.86
CA ASP A 224 -6.03 7.80 17.22
C ASP A 224 -7.04 6.70 16.90
N ARG A 225 -8.33 6.93 17.14
CA ARG A 225 -9.40 6.02 16.72
C ARG A 225 -9.40 5.82 15.20
N LEU A 226 -9.29 6.90 14.43
CA LEU A 226 -9.25 6.83 12.96
C LEU A 226 -8.01 6.06 12.44
N ASN A 227 -6.88 6.13 13.15
CA ASN A 227 -5.68 5.35 12.78
C ASN A 227 -5.85 3.83 12.92
N ARG A 228 -6.92 3.34 13.54
CA ARG A 228 -7.23 1.90 13.57
C ARG A 228 -7.89 1.41 12.27
N SER A 229 -8.43 2.33 11.46
CA SER A 229 -9.17 2.01 10.22
C SER A 229 -8.54 2.68 9.00
N THR A 230 -7.24 2.46 8.78
CA THR A 230 -6.44 3.17 7.75
C THR A 230 -6.81 2.87 6.29
N GLY A 231 -7.83 2.04 6.05
CA GLY A 231 -8.38 1.76 4.73
C GLY A 231 -9.64 2.55 4.40
N ASP A 232 -10.33 3.11 5.40
CA ASP A 232 -11.65 3.72 5.22
C ASP A 232 -11.55 5.16 4.74
N VAL A 233 -12.43 5.54 3.80
CA VAL A 233 -12.50 6.94 3.30
C VAL A 233 -12.70 7.95 4.43
N LYS A 234 -13.62 7.65 5.38
CA LYS A 234 -13.88 8.49 6.56
C LYS A 234 -12.64 8.65 7.44
N SER A 235 -11.80 7.62 7.52
CA SER A 235 -10.55 7.67 8.28
C SER A 235 -9.52 8.57 7.60
N HIS A 236 -9.36 8.45 6.28
CA HIS A 236 -8.47 9.33 5.51
C HIS A 236 -8.90 10.79 5.65
N GLU A 237 -10.17 11.09 5.40
CA GLU A 237 -10.72 12.44 5.48
C GLU A 237 -10.63 13.03 6.89
N GLY A 238 -11.01 12.25 7.92
CA GLY A 238 -10.99 12.73 9.30
C GLY A 238 -9.58 13.01 9.81
N ARG A 239 -8.60 12.16 9.46
CA ARG A 239 -7.19 12.39 9.80
C ARG A 239 -6.64 13.59 9.05
N PHE A 240 -6.88 13.69 7.75
CA PHE A 240 -6.48 14.84 6.93
C PHE A 240 -7.05 16.17 7.45
N ARG A 241 -8.34 16.19 7.82
CA ARG A 241 -9.00 17.36 8.40
C ARG A 241 -8.35 17.79 9.73
N SER A 242 -8.05 16.82 10.58
CA SER A 242 -7.40 17.07 11.88
C SER A 242 -5.99 17.64 11.68
N LEU A 243 -5.19 17.06 10.77
CA LEU A 243 -3.87 17.57 10.41
C LEU A 243 -3.95 19.02 9.92
N THR A 244 -4.84 19.28 8.96
CA THR A 244 -5.01 20.62 8.37
C THR A 244 -5.39 21.66 9.43
N ARG A 245 -6.35 21.31 10.30
CA ARG A 245 -6.80 22.21 11.37
C ARG A 245 -5.70 22.53 12.38
N ARG A 246 -4.96 21.50 12.83
CA ARG A 246 -3.89 21.69 13.82
C ARG A 246 -2.68 22.39 13.22
N PHE A 247 -2.28 22.03 12.01
CA PHE A 247 -1.21 22.72 11.30
C PHE A 247 -1.51 24.20 11.14
N SER A 248 -2.75 24.56 10.76
CA SER A 248 -3.15 25.97 10.62
C SER A 248 -3.09 26.75 11.94
N LYS A 249 -3.25 26.08 13.09
CA LYS A 249 -3.06 26.71 14.41
C LYS A 249 -1.57 26.85 14.73
N PHE A 250 -0.80 25.78 14.48
CA PHE A 250 0.64 25.74 14.68
C PHE A 250 1.37 26.81 13.85
N ALA A 251 1.11 26.88 12.54
CA ALA A 251 1.74 27.84 11.63
C ALA A 251 1.46 29.30 12.04
N ARG A 252 0.25 29.59 12.54
CA ARG A 252 -0.08 30.92 13.08
C ARG A 252 0.70 31.27 14.35
N GLN A 253 0.99 30.29 15.20
CA GLN A 253 1.80 30.49 16.40
C GLN A 253 3.28 30.63 16.07
N ALA A 254 3.78 29.83 15.13
CA ALA A 254 5.16 29.93 14.64
C ALA A 254 5.42 31.29 13.98
N ALA A 255 4.48 31.79 13.17
CA ALA A 255 4.59 33.12 12.56
C ALA A 255 4.47 34.29 13.56
N ALA A 256 3.94 34.05 14.76
CA ALA A 256 3.79 35.05 15.82
C ALA A 256 4.98 35.09 16.79
N THR A 257 5.95 34.18 16.66
CA THR A 257 7.15 34.13 17.49
C THR A 257 8.31 34.70 16.68
N PRO A 258 8.81 35.92 17.01
CA PRO A 258 9.86 36.60 16.24
C PRO A 258 11.23 35.93 16.35
#